data_AF-A0A975B9Y9-F1
#
_entry.id   AF-A0A975B9Y9-F1
#
_cell.length_a   1.000
_cell.length_b   1.000
_cell.length_c   1.000
_cell.angle_alpha   90.00
_cell.angle_beta   90.00
_cell.angle_gamma   90.00
#
_symmetry.space_group_name_H-M   'P 1'
#
loop_
_entity.id
_entity.type
_entity.pdbx_description
1 polymer ?
#
loop_
_entity_poly.entity_id
_entity_poly.type
_entity_poly.pdbx_seq_one_letter_code
_entity_poly.pdbx_strand_id
1 'polypeptide(L)'
;MTTKIDLSGSLNFLGLGDVLQLIGSNGSTGILRLTSKYSQEPGYIYFQKGNIINGSSPSLTGLDAVYAMFGWTEGEFEFTEQEIQVEKIITDSRMGIILDGLRMVDDGKTKKLGPVEYEEKSPGSEPSIPIIKGSLVDYMYVLDEETFSKGHNIVQENKHGSWIWVILEGVTDVIKATPKGPLTIIKLGTGSFIGGITSFSFMGNIRTATVQAAQDVQLGVMDSQRLAEEYGNLSKDFRNFAVSLDRRLNEITERAVDAYLGRDKLKSFTKYKNKNNLPLTNLYKINQGEACIVLKSKTGYLPVAEFGENDFIGHIPFLDFGHEPENAAVFISEDFQFDQINADDFQQEYDSLSTTLRNILEGYANCISITTKIAFDFQAKHTKK
;
A
#
# COMPACT_ATOMS: atom_id res chain seq x y z
N MET A 1 22.84 -25.21 -18.83
CA MET A 1 22.96 -24.43 -17.59
C MET A 1 21.60 -24.48 -16.94
N THR A 2 21.48 -25.09 -15.75
CA THR A 2 20.20 -25.21 -15.05
C THR A 2 19.93 -23.88 -14.38
N THR A 3 18.95 -23.14 -14.87
CA THR A 3 18.48 -21.90 -14.23
C THR A 3 18.02 -22.25 -12.82
N LYS A 4 18.63 -21.64 -11.80
CA LYS A 4 18.22 -21.86 -10.41
C LYS A 4 16.82 -21.28 -10.24
N ILE A 5 15.89 -22.10 -9.77
CA ILE A 5 14.55 -21.66 -9.40
C ILE A 5 14.60 -21.37 -7.90
N ASP A 6 14.29 -20.12 -7.51
CA ASP A 6 14.37 -19.68 -6.11
C ASP A 6 13.04 -19.87 -5.39
N LEU A 7 11.93 -19.79 -6.12
CA LEU A 7 10.60 -20.07 -5.60
C LEU A 7 9.75 -20.71 -6.71
N SER A 8 9.01 -21.78 -6.40
CA SER A 8 8.05 -22.38 -7.33
C SER A 8 6.86 -22.98 -6.60
N GLY A 9 5.75 -23.14 -7.31
CA GLY A 9 4.55 -23.75 -6.78
C GLY A 9 3.36 -23.62 -7.71
N SER A 10 2.18 -24.00 -7.20
CA SER A 10 0.95 -24.02 -7.97
C SER A 10 0.06 -22.81 -7.66
N LEU A 11 -0.50 -22.20 -8.71
CA LEU A 11 -1.50 -21.12 -8.60
C LEU A 11 -2.81 -21.57 -7.95
N ASN A 12 -3.06 -22.89 -7.93
CA ASN A 12 -4.19 -23.50 -7.23
C ASN A 12 -4.10 -23.35 -5.71
N PHE A 13 -2.87 -23.30 -5.19
CA PHE A 13 -2.61 -23.23 -3.75
C PHE A 13 -2.36 -21.80 -3.30
N LEU A 14 -1.58 -21.04 -4.09
CA LEU A 14 -1.31 -19.62 -3.86
C LEU A 14 -1.72 -18.84 -5.10
N GLY A 15 -2.80 -18.08 -5.01
CA GLY A 15 -3.26 -17.26 -6.13
C GLY A 15 -2.21 -16.21 -6.52
N LEU A 16 -2.29 -15.69 -7.75
CA LEU A 16 -1.28 -14.75 -8.25
C LEU A 16 -1.06 -13.56 -7.31
N GLY A 17 -2.13 -12.99 -6.74
CA GLY A 17 -2.02 -11.90 -5.77
C GLY A 17 -1.11 -12.23 -4.57
N ASP A 18 -1.25 -13.42 -3.99
CA ASP A 18 -0.43 -13.87 -2.86
C ASP A 18 1.03 -14.10 -3.29
N VAL A 19 1.26 -14.64 -4.49
CA VAL A 19 2.61 -14.85 -5.06
C VAL A 19 3.31 -13.50 -5.29
N LEU A 20 2.61 -12.52 -5.89
CA LEU A 20 3.15 -11.17 -6.11
C LEU A 20 3.46 -10.49 -4.77
N GLN A 21 2.61 -10.67 -3.76
CA GLN A 21 2.84 -10.14 -2.42
C GLN A 21 4.08 -10.77 -1.78
N LEU A 22 4.24 -12.10 -1.85
CA LEU A 22 5.38 -12.82 -1.29
C LEU A 22 6.71 -12.37 -1.90
N ILE A 23 6.80 -12.32 -3.24
CA ILE A 23 8.00 -11.85 -3.95
C ILE A 23 8.28 -10.38 -3.60
N GLY A 24 7.21 -9.59 -3.50
CA GLY A 24 7.28 -8.18 -3.19
C GLY A 24 7.83 -7.87 -1.80
N SER A 25 7.36 -8.58 -0.77
CA SER A 25 7.80 -8.42 0.62
C SER A 25 9.26 -8.81 0.85
N ASN A 26 9.80 -9.71 0.01
CA ASN A 26 11.22 -10.07 0.05
C ASN A 26 12.12 -9.03 -0.65
N GLY A 27 11.55 -8.03 -1.33
CA GLY A 27 12.32 -7.06 -2.10
C GLY A 27 13.08 -7.67 -3.29
N SER A 28 12.69 -8.87 -3.75
CA SER A 28 13.44 -9.62 -4.75
C SER A 28 13.44 -8.94 -6.13
N THR A 29 14.53 -9.13 -6.88
CA THR A 29 14.66 -8.73 -8.30
C THR A 29 14.77 -9.99 -9.14
N GLY A 30 13.93 -10.11 -10.18
CA GLY A 30 13.89 -11.34 -10.97
C GLY A 30 12.70 -11.44 -11.91
N ILE A 31 12.47 -12.65 -12.39
CA ILE A 31 11.40 -12.98 -13.34
C ILE A 31 10.49 -14.02 -12.72
N LEU A 32 9.20 -13.70 -12.61
CA LEU A 32 8.15 -14.65 -12.32
C LEU A 32 7.56 -15.15 -13.63
N ARG A 33 7.73 -16.44 -13.90
CA ARG A 33 7.16 -17.15 -15.03
C ARG A 33 5.91 -17.88 -14.58
N LEU A 34 4.81 -17.68 -15.28
CA LEU A 34 3.55 -18.39 -15.09
C LEU A 34 3.32 -19.32 -16.27
N THR A 35 2.91 -20.55 -16.00
CA THR A 35 2.54 -21.54 -17.01
C THR A 35 1.17 -22.11 -16.68
N SER A 36 0.31 -22.26 -17.68
CA SER A 36 -1.01 -22.86 -17.51
C SER A 36 -1.31 -23.76 -18.69
N LYS A 37 -1.98 -24.89 -18.45
CA LYS A 37 -2.47 -25.78 -19.52
C LYS A 37 -3.54 -25.13 -20.42
N TYR A 38 -4.10 -24.00 -19.99
CA TYR A 38 -5.11 -23.24 -20.73
C TYR A 38 -4.52 -22.04 -21.50
N SER A 39 -3.20 -21.82 -21.43
CA SER A 39 -2.47 -20.83 -22.23
C SER A 39 -1.46 -21.54 -23.12
N GLN A 40 -1.31 -21.08 -24.37
CA GLN A 40 -0.34 -21.67 -25.31
C GLN A 40 1.10 -21.27 -24.97
N GLU A 41 1.28 -20.10 -24.36
CA GLU A 41 2.60 -19.56 -23.99
C GLU A 41 2.62 -19.14 -22.52
N PRO A 42 3.80 -19.21 -21.88
CA PRO A 42 3.98 -18.69 -20.53
C PRO A 42 3.75 -17.18 -20.47
N GLY A 43 3.28 -16.73 -19.31
CA GLY A 43 3.28 -15.32 -18.93
C GLY A 43 4.52 -15.00 -18.12
N TYR A 44 5.00 -13.76 -18.19
CA TYR A 44 6.16 -13.29 -17.44
C TYR A 44 5.83 -11.98 -16.72
N ILE A 45 6.24 -11.88 -15.46
CA ILE A 45 6.16 -10.66 -14.65
C ILE A 45 7.57 -10.35 -14.17
N TYR A 46 8.01 -9.13 -14.39
CA TYR A 46 9.37 -8.69 -14.12
C TYR A 46 9.39 -7.83 -12.87
N PHE A 47 10.26 -8.18 -11.92
CA PHE A 47 10.38 -7.53 -10.63
C PHE A 47 11.71 -6.84 -10.46
N GLN A 48 11.68 -5.61 -9.95
CA GLN A 48 12.88 -4.88 -9.52
C GLN A 48 12.66 -4.36 -8.11
N LYS A 49 13.50 -4.80 -7.17
CA LYS A 49 13.40 -4.45 -5.73
C LYS A 49 11.97 -4.66 -5.19
N GLY A 50 11.36 -5.81 -5.51
CA GLY A 50 9.99 -6.16 -5.11
C GLY A 50 8.88 -5.46 -5.90
N ASN A 51 9.17 -4.46 -6.74
CA ASN A 51 8.16 -3.76 -7.53
C ASN A 51 7.98 -4.39 -8.92
N ILE A 52 6.75 -4.41 -9.41
CA ILE A 52 6.43 -4.92 -10.75
C ILE A 52 6.77 -3.83 -11.76
N ILE A 53 7.75 -4.07 -12.65
CA ILE A 53 8.21 -3.06 -13.61
C ILE A 53 7.72 -3.31 -15.04
N ASN A 54 7.38 -4.56 -15.37
CA ASN A 54 6.86 -4.95 -16.68
C ASN A 54 6.12 -6.30 -16.57
N GLY A 55 5.34 -6.63 -17.59
CA GLY A 55 4.71 -7.93 -17.77
C GLY A 55 4.58 -8.27 -19.25
N SER A 56 4.59 -9.55 -19.58
CA SER A 56 4.33 -10.03 -20.94
C SER A 56 3.50 -11.31 -20.91
N SER A 57 2.61 -11.41 -21.88
CA SER A 57 1.81 -12.60 -22.19
C SER A 57 1.70 -12.69 -23.71
N PRO A 58 1.27 -13.81 -24.31
CA PRO A 58 1.31 -14.00 -25.76
C PRO A 58 0.73 -12.87 -26.64
N SER A 59 -0.18 -12.04 -26.12
CA SER A 59 -0.80 -10.93 -26.88
C SER A 59 -0.80 -9.57 -26.18
N LEU A 60 -0.29 -9.49 -24.94
CA LEU A 60 -0.33 -8.27 -24.13
C LEU A 60 1.03 -8.00 -23.50
N THR A 61 1.33 -6.73 -23.28
CA THR A 61 2.53 -6.27 -22.58
C THR A 61 2.17 -5.27 -21.48
N GLY A 62 3.12 -5.01 -20.57
CA GLY A 62 2.94 -4.08 -19.47
C GLY A 62 1.80 -4.49 -18.54
N LEU A 63 1.08 -3.49 -18.02
CA LEU A 63 0.08 -3.67 -16.98
C LEU A 63 -1.10 -4.55 -17.45
N ASP A 64 -1.50 -4.43 -18.73
CA ASP A 64 -2.58 -5.24 -19.30
C ASP A 64 -2.24 -6.75 -19.30
N ALA A 65 -0.96 -7.10 -19.52
CA ALA A 65 -0.50 -8.48 -19.41
C ALA A 65 -0.60 -8.99 -17.98
N VAL A 66 -0.17 -8.18 -17.00
CA VAL A 66 -0.26 -8.51 -15.57
C VAL A 66 -1.71 -8.75 -15.17
N TYR A 67 -2.62 -7.85 -15.54
CA TYR A 67 -4.06 -8.01 -15.25
C TYR A 67 -4.69 -9.22 -15.94
N ALA A 68 -4.28 -9.56 -17.17
CA ALA A 68 -4.74 -10.77 -17.84
C ALA A 68 -4.31 -12.05 -17.09
N MET A 69 -3.10 -12.04 -16.48
CA MET A 69 -2.58 -13.16 -15.70
C MET A 69 -3.32 -13.40 -14.38
N PHE A 70 -4.00 -12.39 -13.81
CA PHE A 70 -4.89 -12.62 -12.65
C PHE A 70 -6.05 -13.57 -12.95
N GLY A 71 -6.44 -13.70 -14.23
CA GLY A 71 -7.44 -14.67 -14.66
C GLY A 71 -6.97 -16.12 -14.63
N TRP A 72 -5.67 -16.37 -14.45
CA TRP A 72 -5.10 -17.72 -14.49
C TRP A 72 -5.31 -18.39 -13.13
N THR A 73 -6.43 -19.08 -12.98
CA THR A 73 -6.81 -19.74 -11.72
C THR A 73 -6.11 -21.08 -11.52
N GLU A 74 -5.60 -21.68 -12.60
CA GLU A 74 -4.75 -22.86 -12.53
C GLU A 74 -3.44 -22.68 -13.32
N GLY A 75 -2.36 -23.21 -12.77
CA GLY A 75 -1.04 -23.18 -13.39
C GLY A 75 0.08 -23.38 -12.38
N GLU A 76 1.31 -23.37 -12.89
CA GLU A 76 2.53 -23.38 -12.09
C GLU A 76 3.24 -22.03 -12.25
N PHE A 77 3.81 -21.56 -11.15
CA PHE A 77 4.66 -20.39 -11.11
C PHE A 77 6.10 -20.77 -10.76
N GLU A 78 7.04 -20.11 -11.41
CA GLU A 78 8.48 -20.24 -11.16
C GLU A 78 9.08 -18.84 -11.08
N PHE A 79 9.72 -18.51 -9.97
CA PHE A 79 10.47 -17.28 -9.80
C PHE A 79 11.97 -17.59 -9.78
N THR A 80 12.70 -16.82 -10.57
CA THR A 80 14.16 -16.85 -10.64
C THR A 80 14.69 -15.47 -10.31
N GLU A 81 15.53 -15.40 -9.28
CA GLU A 81 16.30 -14.20 -8.96
C GLU A 81 17.43 -14.04 -9.97
N GLN A 82 17.38 -12.91 -10.69
CA GLN A 82 18.39 -12.57 -11.68
C GLN A 82 18.32 -11.07 -11.99
N GLU A 83 19.42 -10.52 -12.50
CA GLU A 83 19.38 -9.21 -13.12
C GLU A 83 18.42 -9.22 -14.31
N ILE A 84 17.62 -8.16 -14.41
CA ILE A 84 16.65 -7.98 -15.48
C ILE A 84 17.02 -6.75 -16.31
N GLN A 85 17.00 -6.91 -17.62
CA GLN A 85 17.24 -5.86 -18.60
C GLN A 85 15.96 -5.63 -19.42
N VAL A 86 14.88 -5.30 -18.72
CA VAL A 86 13.60 -4.94 -19.34
C VAL A 86 13.29 -3.48 -19.05
N GLU A 87 12.62 -2.82 -19.99
CA GLU A 87 12.17 -1.44 -19.79
C GLU A 87 11.11 -1.39 -18.68
N LYS A 88 11.26 -0.45 -17.74
CA LYS A 88 10.26 -0.16 -16.71
C LYS A 88 9.13 0.65 -17.33
N ILE A 89 8.01 -0.01 -17.58
CA ILE A 89 6.80 0.62 -18.17
C ILE A 89 5.61 0.63 -17.21
N ILE A 90 5.68 -0.15 -16.13
CA ILE A 90 4.69 -0.16 -15.04
C ILE A 90 5.22 0.72 -13.90
N THR A 91 4.38 1.63 -13.43
CA THR A 91 4.70 2.58 -12.34
C THR A 91 3.68 2.54 -11.20
N ASP A 92 2.58 1.82 -11.39
CA ASP A 92 1.56 1.57 -10.39
C ASP A 92 2.12 0.76 -9.22
N SER A 93 1.63 1.04 -8.01
CA SER A 93 2.07 0.32 -6.83
C SER A 93 1.69 -1.15 -6.91
N ARG A 94 2.57 -2.02 -6.43
CA ARG A 94 2.34 -3.48 -6.38
C ARG A 94 0.99 -3.82 -5.78
N MET A 95 0.64 -3.21 -4.63
CA MET A 95 -0.64 -3.48 -3.96
C MET A 95 -1.84 -2.94 -4.74
N GLY A 96 -1.68 -1.79 -5.42
CA GLY A 96 -2.69 -1.24 -6.32
C GLY A 96 -3.00 -2.20 -7.48
N ILE A 97 -1.95 -2.77 -8.09
CA ILE A 97 -2.03 -3.77 -9.16
C ILE A 97 -2.75 -5.03 -8.65
N ILE A 98 -2.37 -5.55 -7.48
CA ILE A 98 -2.98 -6.76 -6.89
C ILE A 98 -4.49 -6.56 -6.70
N LEU A 99 -4.91 -5.45 -6.10
CA LEU A 99 -6.32 -5.22 -5.82
C LEU A 99 -7.13 -4.90 -7.08
N ASP A 100 -6.55 -4.22 -8.08
CA ASP A 100 -7.22 -4.09 -9.39
C ASP A 100 -7.35 -5.42 -10.10
N GLY A 101 -6.29 -6.23 -10.12
CA GLY A 101 -6.29 -7.54 -10.76
C GLY A 101 -7.37 -8.46 -10.18
N LEU A 102 -7.42 -8.55 -8.84
CA LEU A 102 -8.47 -9.32 -8.14
C LEU A 102 -9.87 -8.75 -8.44
N ARG A 103 -10.06 -7.43 -8.37
CA ARG A 103 -11.33 -6.78 -8.70
C ARG A 103 -11.76 -7.04 -10.15
N MET A 104 -10.84 -7.03 -11.10
CA MET A 104 -11.15 -7.25 -12.52
C MET A 104 -11.60 -8.69 -12.78
N VAL A 105 -11.01 -9.67 -12.11
CA VAL A 105 -11.48 -11.07 -12.14
C VAL A 105 -12.86 -11.17 -11.51
N ASP A 106 -13.07 -10.49 -10.39
CA ASP A 106 -14.33 -10.49 -9.66
C ASP A 106 -15.48 -9.81 -10.42
N ASP A 107 -15.20 -8.73 -11.14
CA ASP A 107 -16.16 -8.00 -11.98
C ASP A 107 -16.42 -8.73 -13.32
N GLY A 108 -15.71 -9.82 -13.61
CA GLY A 108 -15.77 -10.54 -14.89
C GLY A 108 -15.13 -9.80 -16.07
N LYS A 109 -14.32 -8.77 -15.81
CA LYS A 109 -13.56 -8.02 -16.83
C LYS A 109 -12.34 -8.78 -17.31
N THR A 110 -11.72 -9.57 -16.45
CA THR A 110 -10.64 -10.49 -16.82
C THR A 110 -11.22 -11.88 -17.04
N LYS A 111 -10.93 -12.47 -18.21
CA LYS A 111 -11.35 -13.84 -18.54
C LYS A 111 -10.63 -14.84 -17.63
N LYS A 112 -11.40 -15.62 -16.85
CA LYS A 112 -10.85 -16.74 -16.08
C LYS A 112 -10.37 -17.85 -17.03
N LEU A 113 -9.14 -18.29 -16.85
CA LEU A 113 -8.49 -19.40 -17.56
C LEU A 113 -8.28 -20.53 -16.54
N GLY A 114 -9.19 -21.50 -16.56
CA GLY A 114 -9.32 -22.60 -15.59
C GLY A 114 -10.47 -23.54 -16.01
N PRO A 115 -10.67 -24.69 -15.33
CA PRO A 115 -11.89 -25.46 -15.50
C PRO A 115 -13.06 -24.57 -15.07
N VAL A 116 -14.04 -24.47 -15.95
CA VAL A 116 -15.14 -23.50 -15.82
C VAL A 116 -15.98 -23.87 -14.59
N GLU A 117 -15.69 -23.28 -13.43
CA GLU A 117 -16.68 -23.17 -12.36
C GLU A 117 -17.56 -21.95 -12.65
N TYR A 118 -18.79 -22.25 -13.03
CA TYR A 118 -19.88 -21.27 -13.12
C TYR A 118 -20.24 -20.84 -11.69
N GLU A 119 -19.53 -19.88 -11.14
CA GLU A 119 -20.13 -19.01 -10.13
C GLU A 119 -20.83 -17.86 -10.85
N GLU A 120 -22.15 -17.96 -10.95
CA GLU A 120 -23.01 -16.84 -11.32
C GLU A 120 -22.85 -15.72 -10.28
N LYS A 121 -22.09 -14.67 -10.61
CA LYS A 121 -22.22 -13.41 -9.88
C LYS A 121 -23.48 -12.70 -10.34
N SER A 122 -24.34 -12.40 -9.38
CA SER A 122 -25.52 -11.54 -9.57
C SER A 122 -25.07 -10.18 -10.12
N PRO A 123 -25.66 -9.69 -11.23
CA PRO A 123 -25.30 -8.40 -11.77
C PRO A 123 -25.79 -7.30 -10.82
N GLY A 124 -24.86 -6.62 -10.15
CA GLY A 124 -25.17 -5.48 -9.27
C GLY A 124 -24.45 -5.39 -7.93
N SER A 125 -23.45 -6.24 -7.63
CA SER A 125 -22.65 -6.04 -6.41
C SER A 125 -21.90 -4.71 -6.48
N GLU A 126 -22.14 -3.80 -5.54
CA GLU A 126 -21.28 -2.64 -5.32
C GLU A 126 -19.82 -3.10 -5.19
N PRO A 127 -18.83 -2.32 -5.68
CA PRO A 127 -17.43 -2.71 -5.60
C PRO A 127 -17.09 -3.00 -4.13
N SER A 128 -16.65 -4.24 -3.87
CA SER A 128 -16.24 -4.67 -2.53
C SER A 128 -15.01 -3.88 -2.08
N ILE A 129 -15.05 -3.34 -0.86
CA ILE A 129 -13.91 -2.64 -0.26
C ILE A 129 -12.72 -3.62 -0.20
N PRO A 130 -11.53 -3.23 -0.69
CA PRO A 130 -10.39 -4.13 -0.75
C PRO A 130 -9.89 -4.53 0.64
N ILE A 131 -9.43 -5.78 0.76
CA ILE A 131 -8.77 -6.31 1.96
C ILE A 131 -7.26 -6.23 1.75
N ILE A 132 -6.59 -5.46 2.60
CA ILE A 132 -5.14 -5.35 2.63
C ILE A 132 -4.62 -6.42 3.59
N LYS A 133 -3.74 -7.30 3.11
CA LYS A 133 -3.00 -8.24 3.96
C LYS A 133 -1.58 -7.73 4.14
N GLY A 134 -0.94 -8.10 5.25
CA GLY A 134 0.48 -7.80 5.48
C GLY A 134 1.39 -9.00 5.20
N SER A 135 2.67 -8.80 5.45
CA SER A 135 3.72 -9.83 5.36
C SER A 135 3.61 -10.83 6.53
N LEU A 136 4.46 -11.87 6.51
CA LEU A 136 4.51 -12.86 7.59
C LEU A 136 4.82 -12.21 8.94
N VAL A 137 4.12 -12.66 9.98
CA VAL A 137 4.24 -12.15 11.34
C VAL A 137 5.44 -12.79 12.04
N ASP A 138 6.34 -11.97 12.57
CA ASP A 138 7.39 -12.43 13.47
C ASP A 138 6.83 -12.56 14.89
N TYR A 139 6.50 -13.79 15.28
CA TYR A 139 5.96 -14.11 16.60
C TYR A 139 6.91 -13.76 17.76
N MET A 140 8.20 -13.52 17.51
CA MET A 140 9.12 -13.06 18.57
C MET A 140 8.80 -11.65 19.08
N TYR A 141 7.99 -10.88 18.34
CA TYR A 141 7.51 -9.56 18.75
C TYR A 141 6.08 -9.59 19.31
N VAL A 142 5.45 -10.76 19.40
CA VAL A 142 4.10 -10.92 19.97
C VAL A 142 4.22 -11.29 21.44
N LEU A 143 3.70 -10.46 22.33
CA LEU A 143 3.72 -10.68 23.79
C LEU A 143 2.48 -11.43 24.30
N ASP A 144 1.34 -11.17 23.68
CA ASP A 144 0.06 -11.74 24.07
C ASP A 144 -0.85 -11.85 22.84
N GLU A 145 -1.94 -12.60 22.96
CA GLU A 145 -2.95 -12.72 21.92
C GLU A 145 -4.33 -12.36 22.45
N GLU A 146 -5.06 -11.56 21.68
CA GLU A 146 -6.41 -11.14 21.99
C GLU A 146 -7.37 -11.59 20.89
N THR A 147 -8.60 -11.92 21.27
CA THR A 147 -9.66 -12.28 20.33
C THR A 147 -10.82 -11.32 20.43
N PHE A 148 -11.37 -10.94 19.28
CA PHE A 148 -12.53 -10.06 19.19
C PHE A 148 -13.57 -10.70 18.30
N SER A 149 -14.80 -10.83 18.80
CA SER A 149 -15.92 -11.32 17.98
C SER A 149 -16.37 -10.26 16.99
N LYS A 150 -16.96 -10.70 15.87
CA LYS A 150 -17.56 -9.82 14.86
C LYS A 150 -18.36 -8.67 15.46
N GLY A 151 -18.12 -7.45 14.97
CA GLY A 151 -18.79 -6.22 15.37
C GLY A 151 -18.17 -5.50 16.58
N HIS A 152 -17.20 -6.10 17.27
CA HIS A 152 -16.52 -5.43 18.38
C HIS A 152 -15.49 -4.42 17.88
N ASN A 153 -15.44 -3.26 18.53
CA ASN A 153 -14.42 -2.25 18.28
C ASN A 153 -13.12 -2.67 18.97
N ILE A 154 -12.03 -2.72 18.20
CA ILE A 154 -10.67 -2.99 18.67
C ILE A 154 -10.03 -1.66 19.10
N VAL A 155 -10.14 -0.63 18.25
CA VAL A 155 -9.78 0.75 18.60
C VAL A 155 -10.87 1.72 18.18
N GLN A 156 -10.95 2.88 18.83
CA GLN A 156 -11.94 3.91 18.55
C GLN A 156 -11.26 5.23 18.18
N GLU A 157 -11.77 5.86 17.12
CA GLU A 157 -11.33 7.17 16.65
C GLU A 157 -11.39 8.23 17.77
N ASN A 158 -10.41 9.14 17.80
CA ASN A 158 -10.25 10.21 18.79
C ASN A 158 -10.06 9.73 20.23
N LYS A 159 -9.81 8.44 20.45
CA LYS A 159 -9.38 7.91 21.75
C LYS A 159 -7.87 7.75 21.80
N HIS A 160 -7.32 7.82 23.00
CA HIS A 160 -5.93 7.48 23.24
C HIS A 160 -5.71 5.97 23.11
N GLY A 161 -4.61 5.58 22.47
CA GLY A 161 -4.20 4.18 22.42
C GLY A 161 -2.70 4.05 22.17
N SER A 162 -2.00 3.36 23.07
CA SER A 162 -0.56 3.09 22.99
C SER A 162 -0.20 1.75 22.36
N TRP A 163 -1.18 0.85 22.24
CA TRP A 163 -0.95 -0.49 21.75
C TRP A 163 -0.75 -0.52 20.23
N ILE A 164 0.01 -1.49 19.76
CA ILE A 164 0.05 -1.88 18.36
C ILE A 164 -0.26 -3.37 18.31
N TRP A 165 -1.13 -3.74 17.39
CA TRP A 165 -1.49 -5.13 17.16
C TRP A 165 -1.10 -5.54 15.76
N VAL A 166 -0.89 -6.83 15.57
CA VAL A 166 -0.86 -7.48 14.26
C VAL A 166 -2.04 -8.43 14.15
N ILE A 167 -2.69 -8.47 12.99
CA ILE A 167 -3.80 -9.39 12.74
C ILE A 167 -3.20 -10.77 12.45
N LEU A 168 -3.41 -11.73 13.35
CA LEU A 168 -2.99 -13.12 13.16
C LEU A 168 -4.01 -13.88 12.31
N GLU A 169 -5.29 -13.67 12.60
CA GLU A 169 -6.39 -14.27 11.87
C GLU A 169 -7.57 -13.31 11.71
N GLY A 170 -8.18 -13.35 10.53
CA GLY A 170 -9.43 -12.69 10.22
C GLY A 170 -9.29 -11.32 9.55
N VAL A 171 -10.38 -10.54 9.58
CA VAL A 171 -10.52 -9.27 8.85
C VAL A 171 -11.16 -8.21 9.73
N THR A 172 -10.65 -6.99 9.64
CA THR A 172 -11.14 -5.80 10.33
C THR A 172 -11.51 -4.70 9.34
N ASP A 173 -12.48 -3.87 9.72
CA ASP A 173 -12.90 -2.67 9.00
C ASP A 173 -12.24 -1.43 9.63
N VAL A 174 -11.58 -0.60 8.81
CA VAL A 174 -11.08 0.72 9.22
C VAL A 174 -12.13 1.77 8.87
N ILE A 175 -12.68 2.41 9.89
CA ILE A 175 -13.91 3.21 9.82
C ILE A 175 -13.63 4.65 10.27
N LYS A 176 -14.12 5.61 9.47
CA LYS A 176 -14.16 7.04 9.82
C LYS A 176 -15.59 7.46 10.15
N ALA A 177 -15.74 8.25 11.21
CA ALA A 177 -17.00 8.90 11.51
C ALA A 177 -17.28 10.02 10.49
N THR A 178 -18.44 10.00 9.84
CA THR A 178 -18.85 11.08 8.92
C THR A 178 -20.26 11.57 9.23
N PRO A 179 -20.65 12.78 8.77
CA PRO A 179 -22.01 13.27 8.91
C PRO A 179 -23.08 12.41 8.21
N LYS A 180 -22.70 11.53 7.27
CA LYS A 180 -23.60 10.59 6.59
C LYS A 180 -23.66 9.22 7.29
N GLY A 181 -22.99 9.06 8.43
CA GLY A 181 -22.80 7.80 9.12
C GLY A 181 -21.35 7.28 9.04
N PRO A 182 -21.07 6.12 9.63
CA PRO A 182 -19.74 5.50 9.56
C PRO A 182 -19.39 5.15 8.11
N LEU A 183 -18.16 5.48 7.71
CA LEU A 183 -17.61 5.16 6.40
C LEU A 183 -16.44 4.19 6.58
N THR A 184 -16.59 2.97 6.08
CA THR A 184 -15.46 2.03 5.96
C THR A 184 -14.56 2.51 4.83
N ILE A 185 -13.31 2.82 5.17
CA ILE A 185 -12.29 3.29 4.22
C ILE A 185 -11.62 2.09 3.57
N ILE A 186 -11.03 1.19 4.37
CA ILE A 186 -10.32 -0.02 3.93
C ILE A 186 -10.63 -1.18 4.87
N LYS A 187 -10.29 -2.41 4.45
CA LYS A 187 -10.28 -3.57 5.32
C LYS A 187 -8.85 -4.07 5.51
N LEU A 188 -8.50 -4.51 6.72
CA LEU A 188 -7.20 -5.09 7.05
C LEU A 188 -7.37 -6.57 7.40
N GLY A 189 -6.54 -7.43 6.84
CA GLY A 189 -6.52 -8.87 7.09
C GLY A 189 -5.21 -9.34 7.73
N THR A 190 -5.00 -10.66 7.74
CA THR A 190 -3.80 -11.29 8.31
C THR A 190 -2.50 -10.61 7.88
N GLY A 191 -1.58 -10.45 8.84
CA GLY A 191 -0.28 -9.81 8.70
C GLY A 191 -0.31 -8.29 8.76
N SER A 192 -1.48 -7.65 8.67
CA SER A 192 -1.60 -6.20 8.78
C SER A 192 -1.57 -5.72 10.22
N PHE A 193 -1.10 -4.49 10.43
CA PHE A 193 -0.97 -3.89 11.74
C PHE A 193 -2.12 -2.92 12.03
N ILE A 194 -2.53 -2.87 13.30
CA ILE A 194 -3.46 -1.89 13.84
C ILE A 194 -2.68 -1.01 14.82
N GLY A 195 -2.53 0.26 14.46
CA GLY A 195 -1.79 1.26 15.24
C GLY A 195 -0.88 2.12 14.36
N GLY A 196 -0.49 3.29 14.87
CA GLY A 196 0.50 4.18 14.26
C GLY A 196 1.93 3.80 14.69
N ILE A 197 2.94 4.19 13.91
CA ILE A 197 4.37 3.97 14.23
C ILE A 197 4.75 4.70 15.52
N THR A 198 3.98 5.73 15.86
CA THR A 198 4.14 6.52 17.07
C THR A 198 3.38 5.93 18.26
N SER A 199 2.64 4.82 18.10
CA SER A 199 1.86 4.20 19.21
C SER A 199 2.76 3.75 20.36
N PHE A 200 3.95 3.24 20.03
CA PHE A 200 4.97 2.86 21.01
C PHE A 200 5.86 4.03 21.44
N SER A 201 5.65 5.24 20.92
CA SER A 201 6.34 6.44 21.37
C SER A 201 5.64 7.02 22.60
N PHE A 202 6.40 7.59 23.55
CA PHE A 202 5.85 8.17 24.78
C PHE A 202 5.02 9.45 24.57
N MET A 203 4.91 9.94 23.33
CA MET A 203 4.02 11.03 22.97
C MET A 203 2.64 10.44 22.72
N GLY A 204 1.67 10.73 23.60
CA GLY A 204 0.33 10.14 23.56
C GLY A 204 -0.26 10.09 22.16
N ASN A 205 -0.62 8.90 21.70
CA ASN A 205 -1.17 8.67 20.36
C ASN A 205 -2.70 8.75 20.40
N ILE A 206 -3.29 9.59 19.54
CA ILE A 206 -4.73 9.69 19.33
C ILE A 206 -5.06 8.90 18.07
N ARG A 207 -5.94 7.91 18.20
CA ARG A 207 -6.38 7.09 17.08
C ARG A 207 -7.11 7.93 16.04
N THR A 208 -6.69 7.84 14.78
CA THR A 208 -7.25 8.60 13.67
C THR A 208 -8.42 7.91 12.97
N ALA A 209 -8.67 6.64 13.28
CA ALA A 209 -9.81 5.88 12.81
C ALA A 209 -10.27 4.87 13.87
N THR A 210 -11.50 4.40 13.71
CA THR A 210 -12.03 3.25 14.45
C THR A 210 -11.65 1.98 13.69
N VAL A 211 -11.23 0.93 14.39
CA VAL A 211 -11.05 -0.40 13.79
C VAL A 211 -12.01 -1.36 14.45
N GLN A 212 -12.82 -2.03 13.65
CA GLN A 212 -13.84 -2.96 14.10
C GLN A 212 -13.63 -4.34 13.50
N ALA A 213 -13.88 -5.39 14.27
CA ALA A 213 -13.82 -6.77 13.80
C ALA A 213 -14.94 -7.02 12.75
N ALA A 214 -14.59 -7.27 11.49
CA ALA A 214 -15.57 -7.55 10.42
C ALA A 214 -16.07 -9.00 10.49
N GLN A 215 -15.25 -9.86 11.09
CA GLN A 215 -15.51 -11.25 11.48
C GLN A 215 -14.87 -11.49 12.84
N ASP A 216 -14.87 -12.74 13.32
CA ASP A 216 -14.04 -13.08 14.47
C ASP A 216 -12.57 -12.93 14.09
N VAL A 217 -11.80 -12.23 14.93
CA VAL A 217 -10.40 -11.91 14.68
C VAL A 217 -9.53 -12.27 15.87
N GLN A 218 -8.31 -12.71 15.56
CA GLN A 218 -7.25 -12.95 16.52
C GLN A 218 -6.12 -11.96 16.24
N LEU A 219 -5.70 -11.25 17.28
CA LEU A 219 -4.70 -10.21 17.23
C LEU A 219 -3.51 -10.59 18.11
N GLY A 220 -2.30 -10.38 17.62
CA GLY A 220 -1.08 -10.41 18.43
C GLY A 220 -0.82 -9.03 19.00
N VAL A 221 -0.74 -8.91 20.32
CA VAL A 221 -0.31 -7.69 21.02
C VAL A 221 1.21 -7.58 20.89
N MET A 222 1.68 -6.51 20.26
CA MET A 222 3.10 -6.34 19.95
C MET A 222 3.90 -5.84 21.17
N ASP A 223 5.17 -6.25 21.26
CA ASP A 223 6.13 -5.75 22.24
C ASP A 223 6.49 -4.27 21.95
N SER A 224 5.73 -3.36 22.56
CA SER A 224 5.95 -1.93 22.39
C SER A 224 7.30 -1.46 22.91
N GLN A 225 7.85 -2.11 23.95
CA GLN A 225 9.14 -1.72 24.51
C GLN A 225 10.26 -2.05 23.52
N ARG A 226 10.25 -3.28 23.00
CA ARG A 226 11.23 -3.72 22.01
C ARG A 226 11.17 -2.88 20.72
N LEU A 227 9.96 -2.58 20.24
CA LEU A 227 9.76 -1.69 19.09
C LEU A 227 10.27 -0.26 19.37
N ALA A 228 10.02 0.27 20.57
CA ALA A 228 10.49 1.60 20.95
C ALA A 228 12.02 1.67 21.08
N GLU A 229 12.66 0.63 21.60
CA GLU A 229 14.13 0.52 21.68
C GLU A 229 14.76 0.47 20.28
N GLU A 230 14.23 -0.37 19.39
CA GLU A 230 14.69 -0.44 17.99
C GLU A 230 14.53 0.91 17.29
N TYR A 231 13.34 1.51 17.37
CA TYR A 231 13.05 2.81 16.79
C TYR A 231 13.94 3.93 17.38
N GLY A 232 14.21 3.88 18.68
CA GLY A 232 15.09 4.81 19.38
C GLY A 232 16.55 4.76 18.90
N ASN A 233 17.00 3.62 18.37
CA ASN A 233 18.34 3.44 17.83
C ASN A 233 18.51 3.93 16.38
N LEU A 234 17.41 4.24 15.69
CA LEU A 234 17.46 4.79 14.34
C LEU A 234 18.05 6.21 14.30
N SER A 235 18.42 6.68 13.12
CA SER A 235 18.80 8.06 12.89
C SER A 235 17.60 8.99 13.13
N LYS A 236 17.89 10.24 13.48
CA LYS A 236 16.84 11.25 13.70
C LYS A 236 15.99 11.43 12.43
N ASP A 237 16.62 11.43 11.27
CA ASP A 237 15.94 11.65 10.01
C ASP A 237 15.09 10.44 9.63
N PHE A 238 15.54 9.20 9.86
CA PHE A 238 14.73 8.01 9.61
C PHE A 238 13.51 7.92 10.54
N ARG A 239 13.66 8.28 11.82
CA ARG A 239 12.50 8.43 12.72
C ARG A 239 11.50 9.46 12.20
N ASN A 240 11.99 10.65 11.81
CA ASN A 240 11.13 11.69 11.24
C ASN A 240 10.44 11.23 9.95
N PHE A 241 11.14 10.45 9.12
CA PHE A 241 10.59 9.83 7.92
C PHE A 241 9.43 8.89 8.23
N ALA A 242 9.57 8.02 9.23
CA ALA A 242 8.51 7.13 9.65
C ALA A 242 7.27 7.90 10.18
N VAL A 243 7.49 8.98 10.95
CA VAL A 243 6.42 9.90 11.38
C VAL A 243 5.75 10.58 10.18
N SER A 244 6.53 10.98 9.19
CA SER A 244 6.02 11.60 7.95
C SER A 244 5.14 10.64 7.15
N LEU A 245 5.48 9.34 7.12
CA LEU A 245 4.62 8.30 6.53
C LEU A 245 3.29 8.13 7.29
N ASP A 246 3.31 8.12 8.62
CA ASP A 246 2.10 8.04 9.45
C ASP A 246 1.18 9.26 9.22
N ARG A 247 1.77 10.47 9.17
CA ARG A 247 1.07 11.71 8.80
C ARG A 247 0.45 11.62 7.40
N ARG A 248 1.21 11.09 6.43
CA ARG A 248 0.76 10.90 5.04
C ARG A 248 -0.46 9.99 4.97
N LEU A 249 -0.48 8.88 5.71
CA LEU A 249 -1.64 7.99 5.79
C LEU A 249 -2.87 8.71 6.37
N ASN A 250 -2.68 9.50 7.42
CA ASN A 250 -3.77 10.27 8.02
C ASN A 250 -4.34 11.30 7.05
N GLU A 251 -3.49 12.09 6.39
CA GLU A 251 -3.92 13.08 5.40
C GLU A 251 -4.76 12.42 4.29
N ILE A 252 -4.27 11.36 3.65
CA ILE A 252 -5.00 10.73 2.55
C ILE A 252 -6.32 10.08 3.01
N THR A 253 -6.37 9.59 4.25
CA THR A 253 -7.61 9.09 4.86
C THR A 253 -8.65 10.20 5.01
N GLU A 254 -8.25 11.39 5.48
CA GLU A 254 -9.13 12.56 5.54
C GLU A 254 -9.55 13.03 4.15
N ARG A 255 -8.65 12.98 3.15
CA ARG A 255 -8.99 13.31 1.76
C ARG A 255 -10.00 12.33 1.16
N ALA A 256 -9.91 11.04 1.50
CA ALA A 256 -10.91 10.05 1.10
C ALA A 256 -12.30 10.38 1.69
N VAL A 257 -12.37 10.82 2.95
CA VAL A 257 -13.62 11.27 3.59
C VAL A 257 -14.16 12.53 2.90
N ASP A 258 -13.31 13.54 2.65
CA ASP A 258 -13.71 14.76 1.96
C ASP A 258 -14.24 14.45 0.54
N ALA A 259 -13.57 13.56 -0.20
CA ALA A 259 -14.01 13.08 -1.51
C ALA A 259 -15.37 12.36 -1.42
N TYR A 260 -15.56 11.46 -0.44
CA TYR A 260 -16.85 10.79 -0.20
C TYR A 260 -17.99 11.77 0.11
N LEU A 261 -17.69 12.85 0.83
CA LEU A 261 -18.66 13.88 1.17
C LEU A 261 -18.92 14.89 0.03
N GLY A 262 -18.15 14.83 -1.07
CA GLY A 262 -18.22 15.78 -2.17
C GLY A 262 -17.68 17.17 -1.79
N ARG A 263 -16.82 17.24 -0.77
CA ARG A 263 -16.21 18.47 -0.27
C ARG A 263 -14.84 18.69 -0.90
N ASP A 264 -14.74 18.53 -2.22
CA ASP A 264 -13.46 18.62 -2.90
C ASP A 264 -12.89 20.04 -2.77
N LYS A 265 -11.78 20.15 -2.01
CA LYS A 265 -11.11 21.41 -1.69
C LYS A 265 -10.08 21.80 -2.75
N LEU A 266 -10.19 21.37 -4.00
CA LEU A 266 -9.28 21.77 -5.07
C LEU A 266 -9.06 23.30 -5.14
N LYS A 267 -10.06 24.11 -4.75
CA LYS A 267 -9.98 25.58 -4.66
C LYS A 267 -9.17 26.13 -3.48
N SER A 268 -8.90 25.38 -2.41
CA SER A 268 -8.05 25.87 -1.30
C SER A 268 -6.56 25.84 -1.66
N PHE A 269 -6.18 25.15 -2.74
CA PHE A 269 -4.80 25.05 -3.22
C PHE A 269 -4.34 26.25 -4.04
N THR A 270 -5.21 27.24 -4.25
CA THR A 270 -4.83 28.54 -4.84
C THR A 270 -3.83 29.34 -3.99
N LYS A 271 -3.53 28.91 -2.75
CA LYS A 271 -2.47 29.52 -1.91
C LYS A 271 -1.06 29.25 -2.43
N TYR A 272 -0.87 28.19 -3.20
CA TYR A 272 0.44 27.81 -3.70
C TYR A 272 0.72 28.48 -5.05
N LYS A 273 1.81 29.25 -5.14
CA LYS A 273 2.25 29.81 -6.42
C LYS A 273 2.91 28.71 -7.25
N ASN A 274 2.55 28.64 -8.53
CA ASN A 274 3.13 27.71 -9.48
C ASN A 274 4.63 28.04 -9.66
N LYS A 275 5.50 27.32 -8.95
CA LYS A 275 6.93 27.27 -9.23
C LYS A 275 7.30 25.81 -9.49
N ASN A 276 7.43 25.55 -10.79
CA ASN A 276 7.82 24.31 -11.44
C ASN A 276 8.69 23.37 -10.58
N ASN A 277 8.10 22.20 -10.34
CA ASN A 277 8.73 20.88 -10.29
C ASN A 277 10.06 20.81 -9.53
N LEU A 278 9.98 20.66 -8.20
CA LEU A 278 11.02 19.88 -7.53
C LEU A 278 11.15 18.54 -8.28
N PRO A 279 12.32 18.18 -8.81
CA PRO A 279 12.50 16.90 -9.45
C PRO A 279 12.41 15.83 -8.37
N LEU A 280 11.28 15.11 -8.31
CA LEU A 280 11.01 14.08 -7.30
C LEU A 280 11.91 12.84 -7.43
N THR A 281 12.94 12.90 -8.26
CA THR A 281 13.88 11.79 -8.51
C THR A 281 14.75 11.45 -7.30
N ASN A 282 14.88 12.36 -6.33
CA ASN A 282 15.58 12.11 -5.07
C ASN A 282 14.64 12.24 -3.87
N LEU A 283 15.11 11.79 -2.71
CA LEU A 283 14.47 12.00 -1.42
C LEU A 283 14.86 13.37 -0.84
N TYR A 284 13.88 14.12 -0.35
CA TYR A 284 14.08 15.43 0.26
C TYR A 284 13.41 15.51 1.63
N LYS A 285 14.06 16.20 2.56
CA LYS A 285 13.52 16.60 3.85
C LYS A 285 13.18 18.07 3.83
N ILE A 286 11.99 18.43 4.30
CA ILE A 286 11.55 19.82 4.40
C ILE A 286 12.11 20.44 5.68
N ASN A 287 12.81 21.56 5.55
CA ASN A 287 13.38 22.32 6.65
C ASN A 287 12.57 23.58 7.00
N GLN A 288 11.84 24.11 6.03
CA GLN A 288 10.99 25.28 6.21
C GLN A 288 9.90 25.30 5.14
N GLY A 289 8.75 25.88 5.47
CA GLY A 289 7.63 26.08 4.56
C GLY A 289 6.71 24.86 4.48
N GLU A 290 5.84 24.88 3.48
CA GLU A 290 4.82 23.86 3.25
C GLU A 290 4.91 23.30 1.83
N ALA A 291 4.66 22.00 1.68
CA ALA A 291 4.51 21.32 0.40
C ALA A 291 3.16 20.61 0.34
N CYS A 292 2.47 20.69 -0.78
CA CYS A 292 1.28 19.92 -1.07
C CYS A 292 1.52 18.99 -2.24
N ILE A 293 1.19 17.72 -2.07
CA ILE A 293 1.29 16.71 -3.12
C ILE A 293 -0.07 16.53 -3.77
N VAL A 294 -0.09 16.62 -5.09
CA VAL A 294 -1.29 16.48 -5.91
C VAL A 294 -1.05 15.39 -6.94
N LEU A 295 -1.88 14.36 -6.93
CA LEU A 295 -1.84 13.31 -7.93
C LEU A 295 -2.77 13.64 -9.10
N LYS A 296 -2.30 13.35 -10.31
CA LYS A 296 -3.12 13.47 -11.52
C LYS A 296 -3.67 12.10 -11.90
N SER A 297 -4.98 12.02 -12.10
CA SER A 297 -5.64 10.84 -12.67
C SER A 297 -6.40 11.19 -13.94
N LYS A 298 -6.97 10.17 -14.61
CA LYS A 298 -7.84 10.37 -15.79
C LYS A 298 -9.09 11.21 -15.47
N THR A 299 -9.51 11.25 -14.20
CA THR A 299 -10.76 11.87 -13.74
C THR A 299 -10.57 13.23 -13.09
N GLY A 300 -9.32 13.66 -12.84
CA GLY A 300 -9.04 14.96 -12.23
C GLY A 300 -7.72 15.01 -11.47
N TYR A 301 -7.63 15.99 -10.57
CA TYR A 301 -6.51 16.16 -9.65
C TYR A 301 -6.98 15.83 -8.23
N LEU A 302 -6.15 15.15 -7.46
CA LEU A 302 -6.42 14.83 -6.06
C LEU A 302 -5.25 15.33 -5.20
N PRO A 303 -5.46 16.37 -4.39
CA PRO A 303 -4.53 16.74 -3.33
C PRO A 303 -4.52 15.62 -2.28
N VAL A 304 -3.38 14.95 -2.12
CA VAL A 304 -3.27 13.74 -1.29
C VAL A 304 -2.70 14.02 0.09
N ALA A 305 -1.80 14.99 0.23
CA ALA A 305 -1.20 15.35 1.52
C ALA A 305 -0.60 16.76 1.53
N GLU A 306 -0.58 17.37 2.71
CA GLU A 306 0.15 18.60 3.03
C GLU A 306 1.24 18.31 4.08
N PHE A 307 2.46 18.71 3.75
CA PHE A 307 3.68 18.46 4.51
C PHE A 307 4.36 19.76 4.89
N GLY A 308 5.09 19.75 6.01
CA GLY A 308 5.82 20.91 6.52
C GLY A 308 7.18 20.51 7.07
N GLU A 309 7.72 21.31 7.98
CA GLU A 309 9.02 21.05 8.61
C GLU A 309 9.13 19.62 9.16
N ASN A 310 10.25 18.95 8.86
CA ASN A 310 10.60 17.56 9.16
C ASN A 310 9.88 16.47 8.35
N ASP A 311 8.97 16.83 7.43
CA ASP A 311 8.36 15.85 6.52
C ASP A 311 9.27 15.53 5.32
N PHE A 312 8.99 14.40 4.68
CA PHE A 312 9.77 13.87 3.57
C PHE A 312 8.92 13.76 2.29
N ILE A 313 9.52 14.16 1.17
CA ILE A 313 8.92 14.12 -0.17
C ILE A 313 9.90 13.59 -1.20
N GLY A 314 9.39 13.06 -2.31
CA GLY A 314 10.21 12.57 -3.42
C GLY A 314 10.39 11.05 -3.43
N HIS A 315 11.34 10.57 -4.23
CA HIS A 315 11.51 9.14 -4.49
C HIS A 315 12.14 8.42 -3.31
N ILE A 316 11.46 7.37 -2.83
CA ILE A 316 11.97 6.45 -1.81
C ILE A 316 12.21 5.09 -2.49
N PRO A 317 13.46 4.61 -2.55
CA PRO A 317 13.80 3.45 -3.39
C PRO A 317 13.32 2.10 -2.83
N PHE A 318 12.94 2.04 -1.55
CA PHE A 318 12.57 0.82 -0.84
C PHE A 318 11.08 0.71 -0.46
N LEU A 319 10.30 1.79 -0.60
CA LEU A 319 8.87 1.81 -0.30
C LEU A 319 8.10 2.43 -1.45
N ASP A 320 7.12 1.68 -1.96
CA ASP A 320 6.21 2.14 -2.99
C ASP A 320 4.80 2.34 -2.41
N PHE A 321 4.39 3.60 -2.30
CA PHE A 321 3.05 4.01 -1.91
C PHE A 321 2.28 4.70 -3.06
N GLY A 322 2.86 4.75 -4.27
CA GLY A 322 2.19 5.23 -5.47
C GLY A 322 1.87 6.73 -5.54
N HIS A 323 2.53 7.58 -4.74
CA HIS A 323 2.38 9.03 -4.87
C HIS A 323 3.55 9.66 -5.64
N GLU A 324 4.77 9.53 -5.13
CA GLU A 324 6.01 10.01 -5.76
C GLU A 324 6.88 8.83 -6.22
N PRO A 325 7.71 8.98 -7.27
CA PRO A 325 7.92 10.21 -8.05
C PRO A 325 6.95 10.36 -9.23
N GLU A 326 6.28 9.28 -9.64
CA GLU A 326 5.47 9.23 -10.86
C GLU A 326 4.06 9.75 -10.60
N ASN A 327 3.51 10.56 -11.52
CA ASN A 327 2.14 11.10 -11.47
C ASN A 327 1.81 12.09 -10.32
N ALA A 328 2.81 12.52 -9.53
CA ALA A 328 2.69 13.60 -8.56
C ALA A 328 3.17 14.96 -9.11
N ALA A 329 2.44 16.00 -8.73
CA ALA A 329 2.89 17.38 -8.75
C ALA A 329 3.04 17.88 -7.31
N VAL A 330 4.12 18.58 -7.00
CA VAL A 330 4.34 19.19 -5.69
C VAL A 330 4.26 20.70 -5.78
N PHE A 331 3.41 21.27 -4.93
CA PHE A 331 3.18 22.70 -4.81
C PHE A 331 3.78 23.19 -3.50
N ILE A 332 4.64 24.21 -3.54
CA ILE A 332 5.41 24.67 -2.39
C ILE A 332 5.09 26.11 -1.99
N SER A 333 5.27 26.45 -0.72
CA SER A 333 5.18 27.82 -0.21
C SER A 333 6.37 28.69 -0.68
N GLU A 334 6.27 30.01 -0.53
CA GLU A 334 7.34 30.94 -0.97
C GLU A 334 8.63 30.82 -0.16
N ASP A 335 8.53 30.41 1.10
CA ASP A 335 9.63 30.26 2.06
C ASP A 335 10.18 28.82 2.12
N PHE A 336 9.78 27.97 1.16
CA PHE A 336 10.13 26.55 1.16
C PHE A 336 11.64 26.31 1.08
N GLN A 337 12.17 25.55 2.03
CA GLN A 337 13.57 25.10 2.07
C GLN A 337 13.63 23.60 2.34
N PHE A 338 14.58 22.92 1.72
CA PHE A 338 14.74 21.48 1.82
C PHE A 338 16.20 21.07 1.79
N ASP A 339 16.49 19.91 2.38
CA ASP A 339 17.75 19.19 2.22
C ASP A 339 17.51 17.95 1.35
N GLN A 340 18.45 17.66 0.45
CA GLN A 340 18.48 16.38 -0.23
C GLN A 340 19.08 15.33 0.70
N ILE A 341 18.36 14.22 0.84
CA ILE A 341 18.77 13.08 1.66
C ILE A 341 19.49 12.06 0.77
N ASN A 342 20.55 11.46 1.30
CA ASN A 342 21.21 10.35 0.64
C ASN A 342 20.31 9.11 0.72
N ALA A 343 19.74 8.72 -0.42
CA ALA A 343 18.83 7.59 -0.51
C ALA A 343 19.53 6.25 -0.19
N ASP A 344 20.83 6.13 -0.44
CA ASP A 344 21.59 4.91 -0.15
C ASP A 344 21.78 4.71 1.36
N ASP A 345 22.04 5.78 2.11
CA ASP A 345 22.16 5.71 3.58
C ASP A 345 20.82 5.31 4.21
N PHE A 346 19.72 5.88 3.69
CA PHE A 346 18.36 5.51 4.10
C PHE A 346 17.99 4.07 3.74
N GLN A 347 18.40 3.61 2.55
CA GLN A 347 18.20 2.22 2.12
C GLN A 347 18.94 1.25 3.06
N GLN A 348 20.21 1.54 3.40
CA GLN A 348 20.97 0.70 4.32
C GLN A 348 20.33 0.63 5.70
N GLU A 349 19.83 1.76 6.20
CA GLU A 349 19.10 1.81 7.47
C GLU A 349 17.79 1.00 7.39
N TYR A 350 17.01 1.13 6.31
CA TYR A 350 15.81 0.32 6.06
C TYR A 350 16.12 -1.18 6.00
N ASP A 351 17.20 -1.56 5.33
CA ASP A 351 17.64 -2.95 5.19
C ASP A 351 18.14 -3.54 6.51
N SER A 352 18.56 -2.69 7.46
CA SER A 352 18.97 -3.08 8.81
C SER A 352 17.82 -3.24 9.80
N LEU A 353 16.61 -2.76 9.46
CA LEU A 353 15.44 -2.89 10.31
C LEU A 353 15.08 -4.36 10.55
N SER A 354 14.52 -4.64 11.73
CA SER A 354 13.86 -5.91 11.98
C SER A 354 12.73 -6.15 10.98
N THR A 355 12.44 -7.43 10.73
CA THR A 355 11.32 -7.83 9.87
C THR A 355 10.01 -7.18 10.32
N THR A 356 9.78 -7.09 11.63
CA THR A 356 8.58 -6.46 12.19
C THR A 356 8.47 -4.98 11.85
N LEU A 357 9.53 -4.20 12.11
CA LEU A 357 9.50 -2.76 11.87
C LEU A 357 9.41 -2.46 10.36
N ARG A 358 10.10 -3.25 9.54
CA ARG A 358 9.96 -3.21 8.07
C ARG A 358 8.52 -3.47 7.64
N ASN A 359 7.89 -4.54 8.13
CA ASN A 359 6.52 -4.90 7.80
C ASN A 359 5.51 -3.81 8.21
N ILE A 360 5.75 -3.10 9.31
CA ILE A 360 4.93 -1.96 9.72
C ILE A 360 5.02 -0.83 8.69
N LEU A 361 6.23 -0.46 8.24
CA LEU A 361 6.43 0.60 7.23
C LEU A 361 5.84 0.22 5.87
N GLU A 362 6.00 -1.04 5.44
CA GLU A 362 5.34 -1.57 4.23
C GLU A 362 3.81 -1.55 4.37
N GLY A 363 3.30 -1.87 5.55
CA GLY A 363 1.88 -1.75 5.89
C GLY A 363 1.34 -0.33 5.67
N TYR A 364 2.08 0.70 6.11
CA TYR A 364 1.70 2.09 5.83
C TYR A 364 1.71 2.39 4.34
N ALA A 365 2.76 2.00 3.62
CA ALA A 365 2.84 2.26 2.18
C ALA A 365 1.66 1.64 1.42
N ASN A 366 1.30 0.41 1.76
CA ASN A 366 0.14 -0.28 1.22
C ASN A 366 -1.17 0.45 1.57
N CYS A 367 -1.37 0.83 2.84
CA CYS A 367 -2.58 1.55 3.27
C CYS A 367 -2.71 2.91 2.59
N ILE A 368 -1.61 3.66 2.44
CA ILE A 368 -1.57 4.93 1.71
C ILE A 368 -2.05 4.69 0.29
N SER A 369 -1.39 3.78 -0.44
CA SER A 369 -1.67 3.54 -1.85
C SER A 369 -3.14 3.17 -2.11
N ILE A 370 -3.70 2.29 -1.27
CA ILE A 370 -5.08 1.82 -1.44
C ILE A 370 -6.10 2.87 -1.02
N THR A 371 -5.82 3.62 0.05
CA THR A 371 -6.69 4.73 0.47
C THR A 371 -6.73 5.83 -0.60
N THR A 372 -5.60 6.11 -1.27
CA THR A 372 -5.53 7.04 -2.41
C THR A 372 -6.45 6.63 -3.54
N LYS A 373 -6.44 5.35 -3.89
CA LYS A 373 -7.31 4.81 -4.93
C LYS A 373 -8.79 4.93 -4.56
N ILE A 374 -9.13 4.67 -3.30
CA ILE A 374 -10.49 4.83 -2.78
C ILE A 374 -10.95 6.29 -2.81
N ALA A 375 -10.05 7.23 -2.48
CA ALA A 375 -10.32 8.65 -2.61
C ALA A 375 -10.65 9.04 -4.06
N PHE A 376 -9.89 8.53 -5.04
CA PHE A 376 -10.20 8.73 -6.46
C PHE A 376 -11.54 8.12 -6.87
N ASP A 377 -11.84 6.89 -6.42
CA ASP A 377 -13.11 6.24 -6.70
C ASP A 377 -14.31 7.03 -6.13
N PHE A 378 -14.16 7.59 -4.92
CA PHE A 378 -15.17 8.49 -4.34
C PHE A 378 -15.31 9.80 -5.12
N GLN A 379 -14.20 10.44 -5.51
CA GLN A 379 -14.21 11.66 -6.32
C GLN A 379 -14.93 11.43 -7.66
N ALA A 380 -14.62 10.33 -8.35
CA ALA A 380 -15.22 9.99 -9.65
C ALA A 380 -16.74 9.73 -9.56
N LYS A 381 -17.25 9.24 -8.43
CA LYS A 381 -18.70 9.07 -8.21
C LYS A 381 -19.45 10.41 -8.06
N HIS A 382 -18.80 11.46 -7.58
CA HIS A 382 -19.39 12.80 -7.49
C HIS A 382 -19.31 13.57 -8.80
N THR A 383 -18.24 13.44 -9.58
CA THR A 383 -18.11 14.12 -10.88
C THR A 383 -19.10 13.60 -11.94
N LYS A 384 -19.64 12.37 -11.75
CA LYS A 384 -20.64 11.76 -12.64
C LYS A 384 -22.10 12.10 -12.29
N LYS A 385 -22.36 12.78 -11.16
CA LYS A 385 -23.68 13.27 -10.76
C LYS A 385 -23.80 14.75 -11.07
#